data_AF-A0A1G6WK84-F1
#
_entry.id   AF-A0A1G6WK84-F1
#
_cell.length_a   1.000
_cell.length_b   1.000
_cell.length_c   1.000
_cell.angle_alpha   90.00
_cell.angle_beta   90.00
_cell.angle_gamma   90.00
#
_symmetry.space_group_name_H-M   'P 1'
#
loop_
_entity.id
_entity.type
_entity.pdbx_description
1 polymer ?
#
loop_
_entity_poly.entity_id
_entity_poly.type
_entity_poly.pdbx_seq_one_letter_code
_entity_poly.pdbx_strand_id
1 'polypeptide(L)'
;MLIRFEVVNFRSILDPVELSMVAVDSDRPEARPAPDIGESLLSVAAIFGPNASGKSNVVAAFDWLRVAVLESLRVWDEEIPVEPFAFLDGRDRPTQFTVEAIVSGVRFEYVLELDRRTVHYEGLFHYPEKKRRRIFEREEGGFKLQRGLGNLSGTRELLTARTLALSVAARFDEPLVSGFRS
;
A
#
# COMPACT_ATOMS: atom_id res chain seq x y z
N MET A 1 -0.75 -5.49 12.04
CA MET A 1 0.45 -6.32 11.84
C MET A 1 0.71 -6.48 10.35
N LEU A 2 1.91 -6.12 9.88
CA LEU A 2 2.28 -6.28 8.47
C LEU A 2 2.33 -7.77 8.10
N ILE A 3 1.79 -8.14 6.94
CA ILE A 3 1.91 -9.48 6.34
C ILE A 3 2.96 -9.43 5.25
N ARG A 4 2.82 -8.48 4.32
CA ARG A 4 3.67 -8.35 3.14
C ARG A 4 3.76 -6.89 2.72
N PHE A 5 4.93 -6.51 2.23
CA PHE A 5 5.13 -5.29 1.47
C PHE A 5 5.86 -5.62 0.18
N GLU A 6 5.40 -5.08 -0.95
CA GLU A 6 6.08 -5.20 -2.24
C GLU A 6 6.22 -3.82 -2.87
N VAL A 7 7.37 -3.61 -3.53
CA VAL A 7 7.65 -2.41 -4.32
C VAL A 7 8.28 -2.79 -5.65
N VAL A 8 7.89 -2.07 -6.70
CA VAL A 8 8.45 -2.16 -8.05
C VAL A 8 8.83 -0.76 -8.53
N ASN A 9 9.96 -0.65 -9.24
CA ASN A 9 10.40 0.59 -9.88
C ASN A 9 10.48 1.81 -8.95
N PHE A 10 11.29 1.71 -7.90
CA PHE A 10 11.52 2.76 -6.89
C PHE A 10 13.02 2.91 -6.58
N ARG A 11 13.58 4.09 -6.84
CA ARG A 11 15.01 4.44 -6.63
C ARG A 11 15.99 3.47 -7.28
N SER A 12 16.58 2.55 -6.51
CA SER A 12 17.51 1.54 -7.04
C SER A 12 16.84 0.19 -7.32
N ILE A 13 15.52 0.10 -7.14
CA ILE A 13 14.71 -1.10 -7.33
C ILE A 13 14.03 -0.98 -8.69
N LEU A 14 14.35 -1.85 -9.64
CA LEU A 14 13.66 -1.93 -10.92
C LEU A 14 12.62 -3.05 -10.90
N ASP A 15 13.08 -4.27 -10.60
CA ASP A 15 12.25 -5.47 -10.49
C ASP A 15 11.52 -5.55 -9.14
N PRO A 16 10.43 -6.34 -9.04
CA PRO A 16 9.70 -6.49 -7.80
C PRO A 16 10.57 -6.98 -6.64
N VAL A 17 10.45 -6.30 -5.49
CA VAL A 17 11.07 -6.71 -4.23
C VAL A 17 10.00 -6.83 -3.16
N GLU A 18 9.95 -8.01 -2.53
CA GLU A 18 8.99 -8.35 -1.50
C GLU A 18 9.66 -8.49 -0.13
N LEU A 19 9.06 -7.87 0.88
CA LEU A 19 9.27 -8.16 2.30
C LEU A 19 8.06 -8.94 2.81
N SER A 20 8.24 -10.24 3.07
CA SER A 20 7.22 -11.10 3.69
C SER A 20 7.50 -11.29 5.18
N MET A 21 6.44 -11.14 5.99
CA MET A 21 6.44 -11.43 7.41
C MET A 21 5.90 -12.84 7.71
N VAL A 22 5.52 -13.63 6.69
CA VAL A 22 5.04 -15.00 6.89
C VAL A 22 6.19 -15.86 7.41
N ALA A 23 5.99 -16.47 8.57
CA ALA A 23 6.98 -17.31 9.20
C ALA A 23 7.07 -18.63 8.43
N VAL A 24 8.26 -18.93 7.89
CA VAL A 24 8.53 -20.23 7.26
C VAL A 24 8.50 -21.35 8.31
N ASP A 25 8.93 -21.04 9.53
CA ASP A 25 8.85 -21.94 10.67
C ASP A 25 8.11 -21.27 11.83
N SER A 26 7.11 -21.97 12.35
CA SER A 26 6.20 -21.49 13.39
C SER A 26 6.73 -21.72 14.80
N ASP A 27 7.81 -22.49 14.94
CA ASP A 27 8.46 -22.78 16.23
C ASP A 27 9.37 -21.64 16.74
N ARG A 28 9.63 -20.64 15.88
CA ARG A 28 10.52 -19.53 16.20
C ARG A 28 9.96 -18.65 17.33
N PRO A 29 10.81 -18.17 18.26
CA PRO A 29 10.38 -17.28 19.34
C PRO A 29 9.64 -16.01 18.87
N GLU A 30 10.00 -15.52 17.69
CA GLU A 30 9.46 -14.30 17.07
C GLU A 30 8.15 -14.54 16.31
N ALA A 31 7.79 -15.80 16.05
CA ALA A 31 6.56 -16.16 15.35
C ALA A 31 5.34 -15.96 16.26
N ARG A 32 4.28 -15.39 15.70
CA ARG A 32 3.00 -15.15 16.36
C ARG A 32 1.89 -15.72 15.50
N PRO A 33 1.01 -16.58 16.04
CA PRO A 33 -0.13 -17.09 15.29
C PRO A 33 -1.02 -15.95 14.78
N ALA A 34 -1.40 -16.03 13.52
CA ALA A 34 -2.33 -15.13 12.85
C ALA A 34 -3.52 -15.95 12.32
N PRO A 35 -4.46 -16.35 13.20
CA PRO A 35 -5.53 -17.29 12.86
C PRO A 35 -6.45 -16.80 11.72
N ASP A 36 -6.60 -15.49 11.57
CA ASP A 36 -7.44 -14.87 10.53
C ASP A 36 -6.97 -15.21 9.11
N ILE A 37 -5.67 -15.44 8.94
CA ILE A 37 -5.05 -15.84 7.67
C ILE A 37 -4.55 -17.29 7.68
N GLY A 38 -4.63 -17.99 8.81
CA GLY A 38 -4.19 -19.39 8.93
C GLY A 38 -2.67 -19.58 8.91
N GLU A 39 -1.91 -18.51 9.19
CA GLU A 39 -0.45 -18.51 9.14
C GLU A 39 0.13 -18.10 10.50
N SER A 40 1.45 -18.20 10.65
CA SER A 40 2.20 -17.49 11.69
C SER A 40 2.96 -16.33 11.07
N LEU A 41 2.97 -15.18 11.73
CA LEU A 41 3.68 -13.99 11.28
C LEU A 41 4.84 -13.68 12.21
N LEU A 42 5.97 -13.28 11.64
CA LEU A 42 7.13 -12.80 12.37
C LEU A 42 6.85 -11.41 12.95
N SER A 43 7.22 -11.22 14.22
CA SER A 43 7.20 -9.90 14.86
C SER A 43 8.41 -9.03 14.51
N VAL A 44 9.46 -9.65 13.96
CA VAL A 44 10.72 -9.01 13.55
C VAL A 44 11.13 -9.58 12.20
N ALA A 45 11.51 -8.71 11.26
CA ALA A 45 12.13 -9.11 10.01
C ALA A 45 13.49 -8.43 9.85
N ALA A 46 14.45 -9.15 9.29
CA ALA A 46 15.74 -8.62 8.89
C ALA A 46 15.89 -8.75 7.38
N ILE A 47 16.19 -7.64 6.72
CA ILE A 47 16.44 -7.61 5.27
C ILE A 47 17.93 -7.90 5.08
N PHE A 48 18.27 -9.08 4.59
CA PHE A 48 19.65 -9.48 4.27
C PHE A 48 19.92 -9.37 2.78
N GLY A 49 21.13 -8.98 2.42
CA GLY A 49 21.55 -8.85 1.03
C GLY A 49 22.89 -8.12 0.92
N PRO A 50 23.60 -8.24 -0.21
CA PRO A 50 24.88 -7.55 -0.45
C PRO A 50 24.77 -6.02 -0.27
N ASN A 51 25.89 -5.34 0.00
CA ASN A 51 25.92 -3.88 -0.08
C ASN A 51 25.42 -3.42 -1.46
N ALA A 52 24.60 -2.36 -1.51
CA ALA A 52 23.93 -1.86 -2.72
C ALA A 52 22.77 -2.69 -3.31
N SER A 53 22.32 -3.78 -2.66
CA SER A 53 21.18 -4.58 -3.13
C SER A 53 19.78 -3.94 -2.94
N GLY A 54 19.70 -2.63 -2.67
CA GLY A 54 18.42 -1.93 -2.52
C GLY A 54 17.71 -2.07 -1.17
N LYS A 55 18.31 -2.70 -0.14
CA LYS A 55 17.67 -2.92 1.18
C LYS A 55 17.12 -1.65 1.84
N SER A 56 17.96 -0.61 1.92
CA SER A 56 17.54 0.69 2.46
C SER A 56 16.42 1.33 1.63
N ASN A 57 16.36 1.02 0.33
CA ASN A 57 15.29 1.49 -0.55
C ASN A 57 13.98 0.74 -0.34
N VAL A 58 13.97 -0.50 0.15
CA VAL A 58 12.73 -1.18 0.59
C VAL A 58 12.13 -0.43 1.79
N VAL A 59 12.95 -0.12 2.80
CA VAL A 59 12.50 0.65 3.97
C VAL A 59 12.05 2.06 3.56
N ALA A 60 12.82 2.72 2.70
CA ALA A 60 12.47 4.05 2.20
C ALA A 60 11.19 4.04 1.33
N ALA A 61 10.95 2.98 0.57
CA ALA A 61 9.71 2.80 -0.20
C ALA A 61 8.50 2.67 0.73
N PHE A 62 8.64 1.90 1.81
CA PHE A 62 7.57 1.74 2.79
C PHE A 62 7.25 3.05 3.52
N ASP A 63 8.29 3.79 3.95
CA ASP A 63 8.11 5.11 4.57
C ASP A 63 7.53 6.13 3.59
N TRP A 64 7.99 6.13 2.34
CA TRP A 64 7.44 6.97 1.27
C TRP A 64 5.94 6.71 1.08
N LEU A 65 5.52 5.44 1.01
CA LEU A 65 4.12 5.06 0.86
C LEU A 65 3.28 5.54 2.05
N ARG A 66 3.80 5.39 3.27
CA ARG A 66 3.14 5.90 4.49
C ARG A 66 2.93 7.41 4.40
N VAL A 67 3.97 8.17 4.05
CA VAL A 67 3.87 9.64 3.90
C VAL A 67 2.91 10.01 2.78
N ALA A 68 2.95 9.32 1.65
CA ALA A 68 2.06 9.52 0.52
C ALA A 68 0.58 9.38 0.92
N VAL A 69 0.24 8.31 1.64
CA VAL A 69 -1.11 8.07 2.17
C VAL A 69 -1.55 9.17 3.16
N LEU A 70 -0.62 9.65 4.00
CA LEU A 70 -0.93 10.67 4.99
C LEU A 70 -1.10 12.07 4.38
N GLU A 71 -0.29 12.43 3.39
CA GLU A 71 -0.08 13.83 2.99
C GLU A 71 -0.41 14.16 1.52
N SER A 72 -0.67 13.18 0.64
CA SER A 72 -0.89 13.45 -0.80
C SER A 72 -1.98 14.47 -1.10
N LEU A 73 -3.05 14.53 -0.28
CA LEU A 73 -4.11 15.53 -0.42
C LEU A 73 -3.68 16.97 -0.07
N ARG A 74 -2.57 17.13 0.64
CA ARG A 74 -2.05 18.44 1.06
C ARG A 74 -0.88 18.91 0.23
N VAL A 75 -0.09 17.98 -0.32
CA VAL A 75 1.23 18.29 -0.88
C VAL A 75 1.42 17.95 -2.36
N TRP A 76 0.53 17.18 -3.00
CA TRP A 76 0.70 16.74 -4.40
C TRP A 76 -0.10 17.59 -5.38
N ASP A 77 0.17 18.89 -5.40
CA ASP A 77 -0.50 19.83 -6.31
C ASP A 77 0.10 19.77 -7.73
N GLU A 78 1.42 19.96 -7.85
CA GLU A 78 2.12 20.06 -9.14
C GLU A 78 2.60 18.70 -9.68
N GLU A 79 3.21 17.88 -8.82
CA GLU A 79 3.71 16.55 -9.16
C GLU A 79 3.59 15.57 -7.99
N ILE A 80 3.63 14.27 -8.31
CA ILE A 80 3.83 13.22 -7.32
C ILE A 80 5.33 13.07 -7.09
N PRO A 81 5.85 13.24 -5.85
CA PRO A 81 7.27 13.21 -5.53
C PRO A 81 7.80 11.77 -5.42
N VAL A 82 7.45 10.93 -6.39
CA VAL A 82 7.97 9.56 -6.51
C VAL A 82 9.28 9.59 -7.29
N GLU A 83 10.24 8.77 -6.86
CA GLU A 83 11.54 8.62 -7.50
C GLU A 83 11.62 7.23 -8.15
N PRO A 84 11.28 7.07 -9.44
CA PRO A 84 11.37 5.78 -10.12
C PRO A 84 12.84 5.36 -10.36
N PHE A 85 13.04 4.14 -10.85
CA PHE A 85 14.38 3.67 -11.20
C PHE A 85 14.99 4.54 -12.30
N ALA A 86 16.20 5.06 -12.04
CA ALA A 86 16.78 6.14 -12.85
C ALA A 86 17.39 5.70 -14.18
N PHE A 87 17.55 4.41 -14.44
CA PHE A 87 18.20 3.85 -15.63
C PHE A 87 17.23 3.02 -16.48
N LEU A 88 17.67 2.67 -17.69
CA LEU A 88 16.88 1.87 -18.64
C LEU A 88 15.49 2.51 -18.90
N ASP A 89 14.46 1.69 -18.94
CA ASP A 89 13.05 2.04 -19.11
C ASP A 89 12.35 2.40 -17.78
N GLY A 90 13.05 2.36 -16.64
CA GLY A 90 12.47 2.63 -15.32
C GLY A 90 11.82 4.00 -15.19
N ARG A 91 12.36 5.02 -15.88
CA ARG A 91 11.82 6.40 -15.86
C ARG A 91 10.44 6.53 -16.48
N ASP A 92 10.14 5.65 -17.44
CA ASP A 92 8.89 5.67 -18.22
C ASP A 92 7.88 4.65 -17.69
N ARG A 93 8.27 3.83 -16.71
CA ARG A 93 7.41 2.85 -16.06
C ARG A 93 6.78 3.44 -14.80
N PRO A 94 5.54 3.06 -14.45
CA PRO A 94 4.97 3.39 -13.14
C PRO A 94 5.75 2.76 -12.00
N THR A 95 5.69 3.38 -10.83
CA THR A 95 6.06 2.78 -9.54
C THR A 95 4.84 2.07 -8.97
N GLN A 96 5.03 0.86 -8.45
CA GLN A 96 3.95 0.06 -7.87
C GLN A 96 4.27 -0.28 -6.41
N PHE A 97 3.24 -0.25 -5.57
CA PHE A 97 3.30 -0.67 -4.19
C PHE A 97 2.13 -1.59 -3.84
N THR A 98 2.42 -2.64 -3.07
CA THR A 98 1.40 -3.50 -2.47
C THR A 98 1.69 -3.66 -0.98
N VAL A 99 0.68 -3.44 -0.14
CA VAL A 99 0.75 -3.66 1.31
C VAL A 99 -0.37 -4.60 1.71
N GLU A 100 -0.01 -5.67 2.41
CA GLU A 100 -0.97 -6.50 3.13
C GLU A 100 -0.74 -6.40 4.64
N ALA A 101 -1.80 -6.19 5.39
CA ALA A 101 -1.72 -6.07 6.84
C ALA A 101 -2.99 -6.61 7.52
N ILE A 102 -2.84 -7.10 8.75
CA ILE A 102 -3.95 -7.38 9.66
C ILE A 102 -4.22 -6.14 10.50
N VAL A 103 -5.45 -5.64 10.45
CA VAL A 103 -5.94 -4.51 11.23
C VAL A 103 -7.18 -4.98 11.98
N SER A 104 -7.15 -4.93 13.31
CA SER A 104 -8.28 -5.35 14.16
C SER A 104 -8.84 -6.74 13.80
N GLY A 105 -7.96 -7.71 13.50
CA GLY A 105 -8.33 -9.08 13.13
C GLY A 105 -8.84 -9.26 11.69
N VAL A 106 -8.77 -8.23 10.85
CA VAL A 106 -9.18 -8.30 9.44
C VAL A 106 -7.95 -8.08 8.55
N ARG A 107 -7.76 -8.94 7.55
CA ARG A 107 -6.74 -8.73 6.51
C ARG A 107 -7.18 -7.61 5.57
N PHE A 108 -6.27 -6.70 5.28
CA PHE A 108 -6.37 -5.65 4.28
C PHE A 108 -5.30 -5.84 3.21
N GLU A 109 -5.62 -5.35 2.02
CA GLU A 109 -4.72 -5.24 0.87
C GLU A 109 -4.88 -3.82 0.30
N TYR A 110 -3.77 -3.08 0.24
CA TYR A 110 -3.69 -1.78 -0.42
C TYR A 110 -2.72 -1.89 -1.60
N VAL A 111 -3.16 -1.42 -2.76
CA VAL A 111 -2.40 -1.46 -4.01
C VAL A 111 -2.40 -0.08 -4.61
N LEU A 112 -1.23 0.37 -5.06
CA LEU A 112 -1.02 1.69 -5.65
C LEU A 112 -0.09 1.59 -6.86
N GLU A 113 -0.50 2.20 -7.97
CA GLU A 113 0.31 2.38 -9.17
C GLU A 113 0.25 3.84 -9.61
N LEU A 114 1.42 4.47 -9.76
CA LEU A 114 1.53 5.88 -10.11
C LEU A 114 2.83 6.20 -10.81
N ASP A 115 2.86 7.34 -11.48
CA ASP A 115 4.10 7.99 -11.92
C ASP A 115 4.16 9.41 -11.34
N ARG A 116 5.09 10.25 -11.82
CA ARG A 116 5.23 11.64 -11.33
C ARG A 116 4.03 12.53 -11.68
N ARG A 117 3.18 12.12 -12.62
CA ARG A 117 2.08 12.91 -13.19
C ARG A 117 0.72 12.49 -12.65
N THR A 118 0.47 11.19 -12.49
CA THR A 118 -0.86 10.68 -12.15
C THR A 118 -0.82 9.37 -11.38
N VAL A 119 -1.89 9.15 -10.62
CA VAL A 119 -2.24 7.83 -10.09
C VAL A 119 -2.99 7.07 -11.17
N HIS A 120 -2.43 5.93 -11.59
CA HIS A 120 -2.99 5.04 -12.61
C HIS A 120 -3.99 4.06 -11.98
N TYR A 121 -3.63 3.50 -10.82
CA TYR A 121 -4.48 2.59 -10.06
C TYR A 121 -4.32 2.82 -8.56
N GLU A 122 -5.42 2.75 -7.82
CA GLU A 122 -5.40 2.69 -6.37
C GLU A 122 -6.58 1.89 -5.84
N GLY A 123 -6.32 0.93 -4.97
CA GLY A 123 -7.38 0.11 -4.38
C GLY A 123 -7.11 -0.22 -2.93
N LEU A 124 -8.18 -0.19 -2.13
CA LEU A 124 -8.18 -0.71 -0.77
C LEU A 124 -9.23 -1.82 -0.66
N PHE A 125 -8.77 -2.98 -0.20
CA PHE A 125 -9.58 -4.18 -0.04
C PHE A 125 -9.44 -4.73 1.37
N HIS A 126 -10.47 -5.42 1.83
CA HIS A 126 -10.47 -6.16 3.09
C HIS A 126 -11.05 -7.55 2.89
N TYR A 127 -10.72 -8.47 3.79
CA TYR A 127 -11.08 -9.89 3.69
C TYR A 127 -11.90 -10.35 4.90
N PRO A 128 -13.06 -9.73 5.17
CA PRO A 128 -13.93 -10.17 6.26
C PRO A 128 -14.42 -11.58 5.95
N GLU A 129 -14.34 -12.47 6.93
CA GLU A 129 -14.69 -13.88 6.75
C GLU A 129 -13.95 -14.52 5.57
N LYS A 130 -12.69 -14.10 5.33
CA LYS A 130 -11.82 -14.57 4.23
C LYS A 130 -12.34 -14.26 2.82
N LYS A 131 -13.36 -13.42 2.67
CA LYS A 131 -13.89 -13.01 1.36
C LYS A 131 -13.39 -11.63 0.99
N ARG A 132 -12.70 -11.50 -0.15
CA ARG A 132 -12.23 -10.21 -0.64
C ARG A 132 -13.42 -9.28 -0.92
N ARG A 133 -13.40 -8.09 -0.31
CA ARG A 133 -14.36 -7.02 -0.54
C ARG A 133 -13.58 -5.74 -0.84
N ARG A 134 -14.00 -5.03 -1.88
CA ARG A 134 -13.49 -3.70 -2.20
C ARG A 134 -14.07 -2.68 -1.23
N ILE A 135 -13.22 -1.88 -0.60
CA ILE A 135 -13.62 -0.64 0.10
C ILE A 135 -13.76 0.46 -0.95
N PHE A 136 -12.67 0.73 -1.68
CA PHE A 136 -12.69 1.57 -2.87
C PHE A 136 -11.68 1.08 -3.91
N GLU A 137 -11.85 1.53 -5.15
CA GLU A 137 -10.94 1.27 -6.27
C GLU A 137 -11.04 2.42 -7.25
N ARG A 138 -9.89 2.92 -7.69
CA ARG A 138 -9.73 4.01 -8.65
C ARG A 138 -8.87 3.49 -9.80
N GLU A 139 -9.35 3.69 -11.01
CA GLU A 139 -8.64 3.41 -12.27
C GLU A 139 -9.11 4.41 -13.35
N GLU A 140 -8.56 4.37 -14.57
CA GLU A 140 -8.99 5.25 -15.68
C GLU A 140 -10.52 5.23 -15.92
N GLY A 141 -11.19 4.11 -15.62
CA GLY A 141 -12.64 3.94 -15.72
C GLY A 141 -13.47 4.57 -14.59
N GLY A 142 -12.83 5.23 -13.63
CA GLY A 142 -13.47 5.98 -12.55
C GLY A 142 -13.25 5.42 -11.15
N PHE A 143 -14.01 5.96 -10.19
CA PHE A 143 -13.91 5.61 -8.76
C PHE A 143 -15.07 4.72 -8.34
N LYS A 144 -14.80 3.48 -7.94
CA LYS A 144 -15.76 2.50 -7.46
C LYS A 144 -15.66 2.39 -5.94
N LEU A 145 -16.82 2.28 -5.28
CA LEU A 145 -16.93 2.23 -3.83
C LEU A 145 -17.75 1.01 -3.41
N GLN A 146 -17.48 0.46 -2.22
CA GLN A 146 -18.34 -0.56 -1.64
C GLN A 146 -19.75 -0.02 -1.43
N ARG A 147 -20.77 -0.85 -1.69
CA ARG A 147 -22.14 -0.54 -1.26
C ARG A 147 -22.17 -0.42 0.26
N GLY A 148 -22.92 0.57 0.76
CA GLY A 148 -23.05 0.85 2.19
C GLY A 148 -22.02 1.82 2.77
N LEU A 149 -20.95 2.17 2.02
CA LEU A 149 -19.97 3.18 2.45
C LEU A 149 -20.31 4.58 1.89
N GLY A 150 -21.57 4.99 2.00
CA GLY A 150 -22.06 6.23 1.37
C GLY A 150 -21.38 7.51 1.87
N ASN A 151 -20.88 7.51 3.11
CA ASN A 151 -20.05 8.57 3.67
C ASN A 151 -18.77 8.83 2.86
N LEU A 152 -18.19 7.80 2.25
CA LEU A 152 -17.01 7.92 1.38
C LEU A 152 -17.34 8.47 -0.02
N SER A 153 -18.61 8.73 -0.37
CA SER A 153 -18.97 9.23 -1.72
C SER A 153 -18.31 10.56 -2.07
N GLY A 154 -18.16 11.47 -1.09
CA GLY A 154 -17.48 12.75 -1.26
C GLY A 154 -16.01 12.64 -1.64
N THR A 155 -15.41 11.45 -1.46
CA THR A 155 -14.06 11.16 -1.97
C THR A 155 -13.95 11.46 -3.45
N ARG A 156 -14.97 11.13 -4.24
CA ARG A 156 -14.95 11.33 -5.69
C ARG A 156 -14.84 12.81 -6.08
N GLU A 157 -15.44 13.71 -5.30
CA GLU A 157 -15.47 15.14 -5.58
C GLU A 157 -14.14 15.84 -5.28
N LEU A 158 -13.36 15.27 -4.37
CA LEU A 158 -12.06 15.80 -3.93
C LEU A 158 -10.87 15.13 -4.62
N LEU A 159 -11.12 14.10 -5.42
CA LEU A 159 -10.07 13.39 -6.15
C LEU A 159 -9.52 14.24 -7.29
N THR A 160 -8.20 14.34 -7.34
CA THR A 160 -7.47 14.87 -8.49
C THR A 160 -6.74 13.73 -9.21
N ALA A 161 -6.14 14.01 -10.37
CA ALA A 161 -5.27 13.05 -11.05
C ALA A 161 -4.14 12.51 -10.14
N ARG A 162 -3.68 13.31 -9.17
CA ARG A 162 -2.51 12.98 -8.34
C ARG A 162 -2.86 12.47 -6.95
N THR A 163 -3.90 13.02 -6.33
CA THR A 163 -4.19 12.74 -4.93
C THR A 163 -4.60 11.29 -4.71
N LEU A 164 -4.08 10.66 -3.65
CA LEU A 164 -4.49 9.33 -3.26
C LEU A 164 -5.91 9.35 -2.68
N ALA A 165 -6.77 8.49 -3.21
CA ALA A 165 -8.10 8.21 -2.69
C ALA A 165 -8.06 7.82 -1.21
N LEU A 166 -7.06 7.08 -0.75
CA LEU A 166 -6.93 6.75 0.67
C LEU A 166 -6.75 7.98 1.56
N SER A 167 -5.96 8.96 1.09
CA SER A 167 -5.72 10.23 1.79
C SER A 167 -7.00 11.08 1.88
N VAL A 168 -7.80 11.06 0.81
CA VAL A 168 -9.10 11.74 0.75
C VAL A 168 -10.15 11.04 1.61
N ALA A 169 -10.29 9.72 1.47
CA ALA A 169 -11.25 8.91 2.19
C ALA A 169 -11.08 9.02 3.71
N ALA A 170 -9.85 9.26 4.18
CA ALA A 170 -9.55 9.50 5.58
C ALA A 170 -10.20 10.76 6.17
N ARG A 171 -10.70 11.70 5.36
CA ARG A 171 -11.45 12.89 5.84
C ARG A 171 -12.88 12.59 6.27
N PHE A 172 -13.39 11.40 5.99
CA PHE A 172 -14.78 11.03 6.23
C PHE A 172 -14.96 10.10 7.43
N ASP A 173 -13.90 9.89 8.22
CA ASP A 173 -13.87 9.10 9.46
C ASP A 173 -14.50 7.69 9.33
N GLU A 174 -14.44 7.11 8.14
CA GLU A 174 -14.93 5.74 7.89
C GLU A 174 -14.04 4.74 8.66
N PRO A 175 -14.60 3.90 9.55
CA PRO A 175 -13.80 3.00 10.39
C PRO A 175 -12.86 2.07 9.62
N LEU A 176 -13.29 1.53 8.46
CA LEU A 176 -12.43 0.65 7.65
C LEU A 176 -11.22 1.38 7.07
N VAL A 177 -11.37 2.66 6.73
CA VAL A 177 -10.29 3.49 6.20
C VAL A 177 -9.37 3.95 7.32
N SER A 178 -9.96 4.46 8.41
CA SER A 178 -9.22 5.01 9.54
C SER A 178 -8.39 3.95 10.24
N GLY A 179 -8.93 2.73 10.38
CA GLY A 179 -8.18 1.62 10.97
C GLY A 179 -6.99 1.17 10.11
N PHE A 180 -7.10 1.22 8.78
CA PHE A 180 -5.99 0.86 7.91
C PHE A 180 -4.89 1.93 7.86
N ARG A 181 -5.28 3.21 7.92
CA ARG A 181 -4.35 4.35 7.84
C ARG A 181 -3.55 4.60 9.13
N SER A 182 -4.05 4.16 10.29
CA SER A 182 -3.49 4.45 11.62
C SER A 182 -2.12 3.83 11.88
#